data_AF-M4DKJ0-F1
#
_entry.id   AF-M4DKJ0-F1
#
_cell.length_a   1.000
_cell.length_b   1.000
_cell.length_c   1.000
_cell.angle_alpha   90.00
_cell.angle_beta   90.00
_cell.angle_gamma   90.00
#
_symmetry.space_group_name_H-M   'P 1'
#
loop_
_entity.id
_entity.type
_entity.pdbx_description
1 polymer ?
#
loop_
_entity_poly.entity_id
_entity_poly.type
_entity_poly.pdbx_seq_one_letter_code
_entity_poly.pdbx_strand_id
1 'polypeptide(L)'
;MYDLGEEVTAKRVVKVNAEIASLYNSYSTSEVIDPVDNSLHTFQTMVTDAGKEKKASLILLTKICRIKPQIPGLGDATVFWDFNAIDDFYKTDMPDWPFNDGVDNPHLYQVKESELVDNEWIYLYAEAALFSEWRSEMSDYTPFKMKKVMVQTKEDDVEESSTKLKSSNAIFYMIFKVRGGPV
;
A
#
# COMPACT_ATOMS: atom_id res chain seq x y z
N MET A 1 13.06 -2.36 -2.61
CA MET A 1 12.46 -2.75 -3.89
C MET A 1 12.78 -1.64 -4.87
N TYR A 2 13.40 -1.95 -6.00
CA TYR A 2 13.62 -0.96 -7.04
C TYR A 2 12.29 -0.73 -7.73
N ASP A 3 11.78 0.50 -7.63
CA ASP A 3 10.68 0.98 -8.45
C ASP A 3 11.25 1.21 -9.85
N LEU A 4 10.79 0.44 -10.84
CA LEU A 4 11.25 0.57 -12.22
C LEU A 4 10.68 1.85 -12.88
N GLY A 5 9.81 2.59 -12.20
CA GLY A 5 9.20 3.82 -12.73
C GLY A 5 8.28 3.56 -13.93
N GLU A 6 7.92 2.29 -14.18
CA GLU A 6 7.02 1.88 -15.24
C GLU A 6 5.59 1.85 -14.71
N GLU A 7 4.79 2.83 -15.09
CA GLU A 7 3.36 2.85 -14.83
C GLU A 7 2.69 1.84 -15.78
N VAL A 8 2.07 0.79 -15.23
CA VAL A 8 1.33 -0.20 -16.02
C VAL A 8 -0.12 -0.27 -15.58
N THR A 9 -1.03 -0.46 -16.54
CA THR A 9 -2.47 -0.56 -16.25
C THR A 9 -2.89 -2.02 -16.14
N ALA A 10 -3.54 -2.40 -15.03
CA ALA A 10 -4.10 -3.73 -14.86
C ALA A 10 -5.25 -3.99 -15.84
N LYS A 11 -5.14 -5.04 -16.66
CA LYS A 11 -6.19 -5.45 -17.60
C LYS A 11 -7.11 -6.50 -17.02
N ARG A 12 -6.54 -7.60 -16.51
CA ARG A 12 -7.28 -8.67 -15.83
C ARG A 12 -6.38 -9.58 -15.01
N VAL A 13 -6.95 -10.19 -13.99
CA VAL A 13 -6.33 -11.30 -13.28
C VAL A 13 -6.55 -12.58 -14.07
N VAL A 14 -5.48 -13.28 -14.42
CA VAL A 14 -5.51 -14.53 -15.19
C VAL A 14 -5.60 -15.74 -14.26
N LYS A 15 -4.86 -15.70 -13.15
CA LYS A 15 -4.77 -16.81 -12.21
C LYS A 15 -4.48 -16.29 -10.81
N VAL A 16 -5.14 -16.87 -9.82
CA VAL A 16 -4.81 -16.72 -8.40
C VAL A 16 -4.60 -18.11 -7.81
N ASN A 17 -3.53 -18.29 -7.03
CA ASN A 17 -3.32 -19.46 -6.20
C ASN A 17 -3.05 -18.97 -4.79
N ALA A 18 -3.52 -19.71 -3.79
CA ALA A 18 -3.20 -19.44 -2.41
C ALA A 18 -2.61 -20.70 -1.78
N GLU A 19 -1.67 -20.51 -0.87
CA GLU A 19 -1.15 -21.57 -0.02
C GLU A 19 -1.13 -21.09 1.42
N ILE A 20 -1.32 -22.04 2.34
CA ILE A 20 -1.12 -21.82 3.77
C ILE A 20 0.02 -22.73 4.18
N ALA A 21 1.17 -22.13 4.45
CA ALA A 21 2.31 -22.80 5.07
C ALA A 21 2.44 -22.28 6.51
N SER A 22 3.52 -21.58 6.83
CA SER A 22 3.63 -20.85 8.12
C SER A 22 2.81 -19.56 8.14
N LEU A 23 2.57 -18.94 6.98
CA LEU A 23 1.74 -17.76 6.77
C LEU A 23 0.87 -17.97 5.52
N TYR A 24 -0.17 -17.16 5.36
CA TYR A 24 -1.02 -17.19 4.17
C TYR A 24 -0.33 -16.44 3.02
N ASN A 25 -0.08 -17.13 1.91
CA ASN A 25 0.50 -16.54 0.71
C ASN A 25 -0.53 -16.56 -0.43
N SER A 26 -0.69 -15.44 -1.12
CA SER A 26 -1.47 -15.33 -2.35
C SER A 26 -0.54 -15.00 -3.51
N TYR A 27 -0.60 -15.82 -4.55
CA TYR A 27 0.12 -15.63 -5.81
C TYR A 27 -0.89 -15.28 -6.89
N SER A 28 -0.74 -14.10 -7.49
CA SER A 28 -1.54 -13.73 -8.64
C SER A 28 -0.68 -13.53 -9.88
N THR A 29 -1.27 -13.90 -11.02
CA THR A 29 -0.73 -13.63 -12.35
C THR A 29 -1.80 -12.85 -13.09
N SER A 30 -1.40 -11.70 -13.62
CA SER A 30 -2.28 -10.74 -14.27
C SER A 30 -1.73 -10.36 -15.63
N GLU A 31 -2.63 -9.97 -16.52
CA GLU A 31 -2.30 -9.25 -17.74
C GLU A 31 -2.29 -7.76 -17.42
N VAL A 32 -1.23 -7.07 -17.82
CA VAL A 32 -1.08 -5.61 -17.69
C VAL A 32 -0.74 -5.02 -19.05
N ILE A 33 -1.10 -3.76 -19.26
CA ILE A 33 -0.84 -3.01 -20.48
C ILE A 33 0.19 -1.93 -20.15
N ASP A 34 1.25 -1.84 -20.95
CA ASP A 34 2.14 -0.69 -20.93
C ASP A 34 1.45 0.47 -21.67
N PRO A 35 1.20 1.62 -21.02
CA PRO A 35 0.52 2.74 -21.64
C PRO A 35 1.36 3.43 -22.73
N VAL A 36 2.68 3.23 -22.78
CA VAL A 36 3.58 3.88 -23.73
C VAL A 36 3.40 3.32 -25.14
N ASP A 37 3.30 1.99 -25.27
CA ASP A 37 3.21 1.30 -26.55
C ASP A 37 1.98 0.39 -26.70
N ASN A 38 1.12 0.35 -25.67
CA ASN A 38 -0.08 -0.48 -25.58
C ASN A 38 0.21 -1.99 -25.71
N SER A 39 1.41 -2.41 -25.34
CA SER A 39 1.82 -3.81 -25.36
C SER A 39 1.27 -4.58 -24.16
N LEU A 40 1.03 -5.87 -24.36
CA LEU A 40 0.46 -6.76 -23.34
C LEU A 40 1.57 -7.53 -22.63
N HIS A 41 1.64 -7.38 -21.32
CA HIS A 41 2.62 -8.04 -20.47
C HIS A 41 1.97 -8.97 -19.45
N THR A 42 2.75 -9.93 -18.98
CA THR A 42 2.37 -10.77 -17.83
C THR A 42 3.04 -10.22 -16.58
N PHE A 43 2.22 -9.83 -15.61
CA PHE A 43 2.65 -9.40 -14.29
C PHE A 43 2.45 -10.52 -13.26
N GLN A 44 3.39 -10.67 -12.33
CA GLN A 44 3.29 -11.60 -11.22
C GLN A 44 3.48 -10.87 -9.91
N THR A 45 2.60 -11.15 -8.96
CA THR A 45 2.77 -10.71 -7.57
C THR A 45 2.54 -11.83 -6.58
N MET A 46 3.24 -11.75 -5.46
CA MET A 46 3.05 -12.59 -4.29
C MET A 46 2.92 -11.70 -3.08
N VAL A 47 1.79 -11.82 -2.38
CA VAL A 47 1.51 -11.11 -1.14
C VAL A 47 1.35 -12.12 -0.01
N THR A 48 2.05 -11.89 1.09
CA THR A 48 1.91 -12.66 2.33
C THR A 48 1.10 -11.86 3.35
N ASP A 49 0.07 -12.46 3.93
CA ASP A 49 -0.55 -11.98 5.17
C ASP A 49 0.27 -12.50 6.36
N ALA A 50 0.96 -11.59 7.03
CA ALA A 50 1.80 -11.88 8.20
C ALA A 50 1.02 -11.87 9.52
N GLY A 51 -0.31 -11.72 9.48
CA GLY A 51 -1.18 -11.77 10.63
C GLY A 51 -1.32 -10.42 11.34
N LYS A 52 -1.27 -10.45 12.67
CA LYS A 52 -1.49 -9.29 13.54
C LYS A 52 -0.33 -9.13 14.51
N GLU A 53 0.23 -7.94 14.58
CA GLU A 53 1.31 -7.58 15.49
C GLU A 53 1.18 -6.09 15.84
N LYS A 54 1.66 -5.64 17.00
CA LYS A 54 1.87 -4.21 17.27
C LYS A 54 0.63 -3.33 17.05
N LYS A 55 -0.53 -3.77 17.53
CA LYS A 55 -1.88 -3.19 17.31
C LYS A 55 -2.38 -3.19 15.85
N ALA A 56 -1.63 -3.69 14.88
CA ALA A 56 -2.08 -3.79 13.50
C ALA A 56 -3.10 -4.95 13.32
N SER A 57 -4.22 -4.65 12.68
CA SER A 57 -5.24 -5.65 12.32
C SER A 57 -4.88 -6.48 11.08
N LEU A 58 -3.91 -6.01 10.29
CA LEU A 58 -3.43 -6.65 9.07
C LEU A 58 -1.99 -6.20 8.76
N ILE A 59 -1.13 -7.15 8.37
CA ILE A 59 0.21 -6.89 7.88
C ILE A 59 0.38 -7.60 6.54
N LEU A 60 0.46 -6.83 5.45
CA LEU A 60 0.67 -7.36 4.09
C LEU A 60 2.12 -7.14 3.66
N LEU A 61 2.77 -8.20 3.20
CA LEU A 61 4.14 -8.16 2.67
C LEU A 61 4.13 -8.55 1.19
N THR A 62 4.52 -7.63 0.32
CA THR A 62 4.74 -7.94 -1.11
C THR A 62 6.13 -8.54 -1.28
N LYS A 63 6.20 -9.82 -1.66
CA LYS A 63 7.46 -10.57 -1.84
C LYS A 63 7.88 -10.72 -3.30
N ILE A 64 6.91 -10.73 -4.21
CA ILE A 64 7.14 -10.75 -5.65
C ILE A 64 6.31 -9.62 -6.23
N CYS A 65 6.90 -8.82 -7.12
CA CYS A 65 6.24 -7.76 -7.88
C CYS A 65 7.07 -7.55 -9.14
N ARG A 66 6.64 -8.08 -10.31
CA ARG A 66 7.45 -8.01 -11.53
C ARG A 66 6.67 -8.25 -12.82
N ILE A 67 7.23 -7.78 -13.93
CA ILE A 67 6.83 -8.10 -15.31
C ILE A 67 7.70 -9.24 -15.86
N LYS A 68 7.10 -10.26 -16.48
CA LYS A 68 7.85 -11.31 -17.20
C LYS A 68 8.48 -10.74 -18.49
N PRO A 69 9.69 -11.16 -18.88
CA PRO A 69 10.37 -12.39 -18.48
C PRO A 69 11.40 -12.23 -17.34
N GLN A 70 11.41 -11.12 -16.59
CA GLN A 70 12.40 -10.88 -15.53
C GLN A 70 12.62 -12.15 -14.69
N ILE A 71 13.80 -12.77 -14.87
CA ILE A 71 14.08 -14.14 -14.44
C ILE A 71 14.26 -14.11 -12.91
N PRO A 72 13.55 -14.96 -12.14
CA PRO A 72 13.81 -15.06 -10.70
C PRO A 72 15.24 -15.55 -10.48
N GLY A 73 16.06 -14.78 -9.78
CA GLY A 73 17.39 -15.21 -9.35
C GLY A 73 18.59 -14.41 -9.87
N LEU A 74 18.41 -13.42 -10.75
CA LEU A 74 19.46 -12.45 -11.07
C LEU A 74 19.13 -11.11 -10.39
N GLY A 75 19.41 -11.03 -9.09
CA GLY A 75 19.35 -9.79 -8.30
C GLY A 75 17.99 -9.42 -7.68
N ASP A 76 16.87 -9.93 -8.18
CA ASP A 76 15.53 -9.53 -7.72
C ASP A 76 14.70 -10.68 -7.11
N ALA A 77 14.03 -10.33 -6.01
CA ALA A 77 13.20 -11.15 -5.12
C ALA A 77 13.97 -12.07 -4.15
N THR A 78 14.49 -11.48 -3.08
CA THR A 78 14.58 -12.24 -1.82
C THR A 78 13.15 -12.61 -1.42
N VAL A 79 12.87 -13.90 -1.22
CA VAL A 79 11.59 -14.37 -0.65
C VAL A 79 11.37 -13.87 0.79
N PHE A 80 12.44 -13.33 1.39
CA PHE A 80 12.46 -12.75 2.72
C PHE A 80 12.35 -11.23 2.63
N TRP A 81 11.41 -10.69 3.40
CA TRP A 81 11.26 -9.26 3.60
C TRP A 81 12.45 -8.72 4.40
N ASP A 82 13.06 -7.64 3.92
CA ASP A 82 14.17 -6.99 4.63
C ASP A 82 13.61 -6.03 5.69
N PHE A 83 13.44 -6.56 6.91
CA PHE A 83 13.01 -5.75 8.05
C PHE A 83 14.03 -4.66 8.45
N ASN A 84 15.27 -4.74 7.99
CA ASN A 84 16.28 -3.73 8.29
C ASN A 84 16.13 -2.48 7.39
N ALA A 85 15.41 -2.58 6.28
CA ALA A 85 15.11 -1.44 5.41
C ALA A 85 14.10 -0.46 6.04
N ILE A 86 13.37 -0.89 7.07
CA ILE A 86 12.44 -0.05 7.81
C ILE A 86 13.21 0.72 8.88
N ASP A 87 13.05 2.04 8.94
CA ASP A 87 13.64 2.86 10.01
C ASP A 87 12.99 2.54 11.36
N ASP A 88 13.78 2.52 12.43
CA ASP A 88 13.31 2.17 13.78
C ASP A 88 12.14 3.03 14.26
N PHE A 89 12.03 4.28 13.76
CA PHE A 89 10.88 5.15 14.02
C PHE A 89 9.54 4.50 13.65
N TYR A 90 9.50 3.69 12.59
CA TYR A 90 8.28 3.04 12.10
C TYR A 90 8.09 1.61 12.65
N LYS A 91 9.03 1.10 13.46
CA LYS A 91 8.94 -0.25 14.04
C LYS A 91 8.12 -0.30 15.32
N THR A 92 7.49 0.79 15.73
CA THR A 92 6.67 0.88 16.94
C THR A 92 5.28 0.27 16.74
N ASP A 93 4.46 0.28 17.80
CA ASP A 93 3.03 0.00 17.67
C ASP A 93 2.36 0.94 16.66
N MET A 94 1.34 0.43 15.96
CA MET A 94 0.48 1.23 15.09
C MET A 94 -0.07 2.41 15.89
N PRO A 95 0.24 3.65 15.50
CA PRO A 95 -0.12 4.82 16.29
C PRO A 95 -1.61 5.13 16.22
N ASP A 96 -2.11 5.76 17.28
CA ASP A 96 -3.45 6.33 17.30
C ASP A 96 -3.52 7.58 16.41
N TRP A 97 -4.73 7.98 16.02
CA TRP A 97 -4.94 9.17 15.20
C TRP A 97 -4.28 10.40 15.84
N PRO A 98 -3.48 11.19 15.10
CA PRO A 98 -2.85 12.37 15.64
C PRO A 98 -3.93 13.42 15.93
N PHE A 99 -4.29 13.57 17.20
CA PHE A 99 -5.18 14.64 17.64
C PHE A 99 -4.51 15.97 17.35
N ASN A 100 -5.28 16.91 16.80
CA ASN A 100 -4.81 18.28 16.62
C ASN A 100 -4.86 18.95 17.99
N ASP A 101 -3.83 18.75 18.81
CA ASP A 101 -3.69 19.36 20.14
C ASP A 101 -3.22 20.82 20.07
N GLY A 102 -3.13 21.39 18.87
CA GLY A 102 -2.71 22.76 18.61
C GLY A 102 -1.19 22.92 18.51
N VAL A 103 -0.43 21.82 18.57
CA VAL A 103 1.00 21.82 18.30
C VAL A 103 1.23 21.48 16.84
N ASP A 104 1.87 22.38 16.10
CA ASP A 104 2.36 22.10 14.76
C ASP A 104 3.37 20.95 14.83
N ASN A 105 2.98 19.78 14.34
CA ASN A 105 3.86 18.63 14.25
C ASN A 105 4.56 18.64 12.88
N PRO A 106 5.87 18.91 12.80
CA PRO A 106 6.60 19.02 11.53
C PRO A 106 6.63 17.71 10.74
N HIS A 107 6.45 16.56 11.40
CA HIS A 107 6.39 15.25 10.75
C HIS A 107 5.06 15.01 10.04
N LEU A 108 4.00 15.72 10.41
CA LEU A 108 2.65 15.52 9.87
C LEU A 108 2.35 16.47 8.72
N TYR A 109 1.81 15.91 7.64
CA TYR A 109 1.30 16.67 6.50
C TYR A 109 -0.12 16.22 6.15
N GLN A 110 -1.02 17.18 5.93
CA GLN A 110 -2.36 16.89 5.43
C GLN A 110 -2.37 16.88 3.91
N VAL A 111 -2.68 15.73 3.32
CA VAL A 111 -2.72 15.55 1.87
C VAL A 111 -3.89 16.34 1.27
N LYS A 112 -3.62 17.10 0.20
CA LYS A 112 -4.62 17.89 -0.52
C LYS A 112 -5.44 16.99 -1.44
N GLU A 113 -6.66 17.41 -1.77
CA GLU A 113 -7.54 16.67 -2.67
C GLU A 113 -6.93 16.51 -4.08
N SER A 114 -6.23 17.52 -4.59
CA SER A 114 -5.50 17.42 -5.86
C SER A 114 -4.39 16.37 -5.83
N GLU A 115 -3.69 16.25 -4.70
CA GLU A 115 -2.62 15.25 -4.54
C GLU A 115 -3.18 13.83 -4.42
N LEU A 116 -4.40 13.66 -3.90
CA LEU A 116 -5.07 12.35 -3.87
C LEU A 116 -5.44 11.87 -5.28
N VAL A 117 -5.76 12.78 -6.20
CA VAL A 117 -6.02 12.44 -7.61
C VAL A 117 -4.74 11.94 -8.27
N ASP A 118 -3.61 12.62 -8.01
CA ASP A 118 -2.31 12.24 -8.57
C ASP A 118 -1.69 11.00 -7.89
N ASN A 119 -2.23 10.58 -6.74
CA ASN A 119 -1.73 9.47 -5.93
C ASN A 119 -2.87 8.48 -5.61
N GLU A 120 -3.51 7.97 -6.65
CA GLU A 120 -4.65 7.03 -6.51
C GLU A 120 -4.30 5.76 -5.72
N TRP A 121 -3.03 5.37 -5.68
CA TRP A 121 -2.54 4.25 -4.87
C TRP A 121 -2.83 4.42 -3.37
N ILE A 122 -3.04 5.64 -2.86
CA ILE A 122 -3.46 5.88 -1.47
C ILE A 122 -4.82 5.22 -1.18
N TYR A 123 -5.69 5.13 -2.19
CA TYR A 123 -6.98 4.44 -2.05
C TYR A 123 -6.80 2.93 -1.84
N LEU A 124 -5.76 2.32 -2.40
CA LEU A 124 -5.44 0.90 -2.18
C LEU A 124 -5.16 0.60 -0.69
N TYR A 125 -4.54 1.54 0.04
CA TYR A 125 -4.31 1.38 1.48
C TYR A 125 -5.60 1.49 2.29
N ALA A 126 -6.54 2.35 1.88
CA ALA A 126 -7.86 2.39 2.49
C ALA A 126 -8.68 1.12 2.20
N GLU A 127 -8.56 0.55 1.00
CA GLU A 127 -9.14 -0.76 0.67
C GLU A 127 -8.55 -1.87 1.55
N ALA A 128 -7.23 -1.90 1.73
CA ALA A 128 -6.57 -2.85 2.62
C ALA A 128 -7.04 -2.70 4.09
N ALA A 129 -7.19 -1.46 4.56
CA ALA A 129 -7.74 -1.18 5.89
C ALA A 129 -9.19 -1.68 6.02
N LEU A 130 -10.03 -1.46 5.02
CA LEU A 130 -11.41 -1.99 4.99
C LEU A 130 -11.46 -3.52 5.01
N PHE A 131 -10.62 -4.15 4.18
CA PHE A 131 -10.49 -5.60 4.15
C PHE A 131 -10.09 -6.17 5.51
N SER A 132 -9.20 -5.48 6.23
CA SER A 132 -8.72 -5.91 7.55
C SER A 132 -9.84 -5.97 8.60
N GLU A 133 -10.83 -5.08 8.52
CA GLU A 133 -11.90 -4.96 9.50
C GLU A 133 -13.04 -5.94 9.21
N TRP A 134 -13.51 -6.00 7.95
CA TRP A 134 -14.78 -6.66 7.65
C TRP A 134 -14.64 -8.06 7.06
N ARG A 135 -13.47 -8.41 6.47
CA ARG A 135 -13.18 -9.71 5.81
C ARG A 135 -14.34 -10.27 4.95
N SER A 136 -15.25 -9.41 4.51
CA SER A 136 -16.50 -9.72 3.81
C SER A 136 -16.45 -9.17 2.38
N GLU A 137 -17.55 -9.24 1.66
CA GLU A 137 -17.64 -8.74 0.29
C GLU A 137 -17.38 -7.22 0.26
N MET A 138 -16.18 -6.82 -0.18
CA MET A 138 -15.77 -5.40 -0.27
C MET A 138 -16.71 -4.54 -1.12
N SER A 139 -17.50 -5.15 -2.01
CA SER A 139 -18.53 -4.49 -2.81
C SER A 139 -19.60 -3.78 -1.98
N ASP A 140 -19.84 -4.22 -0.75
CA ASP A 140 -20.83 -3.59 0.13
C ASP A 140 -20.35 -2.22 0.66
N TYR A 141 -19.04 -2.05 0.75
CA TYR A 141 -18.40 -0.88 1.35
C TYR A 141 -17.75 0.05 0.31
N THR A 142 -17.63 -0.41 -0.94
CA THR A 142 -17.07 0.34 -2.07
C THR A 142 -18.17 0.87 -3.03
N PRO A 143 -17.92 2.00 -3.73
CA PRO A 143 -16.81 2.91 -3.50
C PRO A 143 -16.98 3.67 -2.17
N PHE A 144 -15.88 3.95 -1.48
CA PHE A 144 -15.85 4.83 -0.32
C PHE A 144 -15.42 6.24 -0.73
N LYS A 145 -15.76 7.23 0.10
CA LYS A 145 -15.33 8.62 -0.09
C LYS A 145 -14.22 8.96 0.89
N MET A 146 -13.01 9.21 0.37
CA MET A 146 -11.91 9.75 1.16
C MET A 146 -12.30 11.12 1.74
N LYS A 147 -12.04 11.34 3.03
CA LYS A 147 -12.37 12.59 3.73
C LYS A 147 -11.14 13.35 4.18
N LYS A 148 -10.17 12.64 4.73
CA LYS A 148 -8.94 13.23 5.24
C LYS A 148 -7.83 12.19 5.21
N VAL A 149 -6.66 12.58 4.74
CA VAL A 149 -5.44 11.79 4.83
C VAL A 149 -4.35 12.66 5.45
N MET A 150 -3.73 12.14 6.50
CA MET A 150 -2.49 12.68 7.05
C MET A 150 -1.37 11.70 6.74
N VAL A 151 -0.21 12.21 6.34
CA VAL A 151 1.01 11.41 6.20
C VAL A 151 2.00 11.87 7.27
N GLN A 152 2.64 10.91 7.92
CA GLN A 152 3.73 11.15 8.86
C GLN A 152 5.02 10.54 8.33
N THR A 153 6.04 11.37 8.24
CA THR A 153 7.40 10.98 7.82
C THR A 153 8.40 11.45 8.87
N LYS A 154 9.49 10.69 9.05
CA LYS A 154 10.60 11.06 9.93
C LYS A 154 11.39 12.26 9.41
N GLU A 155 11.45 12.45 8.09
CA GLU A 155 12.25 13.54 7.50
C GLU A 155 11.64 14.91 7.83
N ASP A 156 12.38 15.70 8.62
CA ASP A 156 12.03 17.06 9.06
C ASP A 156 12.17 18.11 7.94
N ASP A 157 13.07 17.89 6.97
CA ASP A 157 13.54 18.91 6.01
C ASP A 157 12.80 18.90 4.67
N VAL A 158 11.70 18.16 4.56
CA VAL A 158 10.96 18.04 3.30
C VAL A 158 9.92 19.15 3.23
N GLU A 159 10.33 20.33 2.78
CA GLU A 159 9.47 21.52 2.62
C GLU A 159 8.30 21.27 1.63
N GLU A 160 8.46 20.34 0.69
CA GLU A 160 7.44 20.03 -0.30
C GLU A 160 6.59 18.80 0.08
N SER A 161 5.27 18.98 0.06
CA SER A 161 4.29 17.93 0.32
C SER A 161 4.39 16.72 -0.61
N SER A 162 4.76 16.97 -1.87
CA SER A 162 4.91 15.96 -2.93
C SER A 162 6.02 14.94 -2.62
N THR A 163 7.06 15.37 -1.92
CA THR A 163 8.20 14.54 -1.53
C THR A 163 7.87 13.63 -0.34
N LYS A 164 7.03 14.07 0.60
CA LYS A 164 6.56 13.21 1.71
C LYS A 164 5.73 12.03 1.24
N LEU A 165 4.96 12.19 0.16
CA LEU A 165 4.21 11.08 -0.46
C LEU A 165 5.10 10.07 -1.18
N LYS A 166 6.35 10.44 -1.49
CA LYS A 166 7.36 9.59 -2.14
C LYS A 166 8.36 8.99 -1.15
N SER A 167 8.21 9.25 0.15
CA SER A 167 9.10 8.72 1.18
C SER A 167 9.03 7.18 1.22
N SER A 168 10.19 6.53 1.34
CA SER A 168 10.30 5.07 1.39
C SER A 168 9.61 4.46 2.62
N ASN A 169 9.53 5.22 3.71
CA ASN A 169 8.82 4.84 4.93
C ASN A 169 7.88 5.99 5.30
N ALA A 170 6.61 5.66 5.59
CA ALA A 170 5.62 6.64 6.02
C ALA A 170 4.48 5.96 6.79
N ILE A 171 3.80 6.72 7.65
CA ILE A 171 2.55 6.30 8.29
C ILE A 171 1.42 7.14 7.71
N PHE A 172 0.36 6.47 7.26
CA PHE A 172 -0.84 7.13 6.73
C PHE A 172 -1.99 6.99 7.70
N TYR A 173 -2.58 8.13 8.07
CA TYR A 173 -3.81 8.20 8.83
C TYR A 173 -4.95 8.58 7.90
N MET A 174 -5.97 7.72 7.79
CA MET A 174 -7.05 7.89 6.83
C MET A 174 -8.41 7.96 7.51
N ILE A 175 -9.21 8.95 7.14
CA ILE A 175 -10.65 9.01 7.40
C ILE A 175 -11.35 8.92 6.07
N PHE A 176 -12.21 7.92 5.94
CA PHE A 176 -13.06 7.73 4.77
C PHE A 176 -14.46 7.30 5.21
N LYS A 177 -15.44 7.58 4.35
CA LYS A 177 -16.83 7.16 4.53
C LYS A 177 -17.15 6.03 3.57
N VAL A 178 -17.45 4.85 4.11
CA VAL A 178 -17.88 3.69 3.32
C VAL A 178 -19.33 3.80 2.85
N ARG A 179 -19.65 3.08 1.79
CA ARG A 179 -21.04 2.80 1.43
C ARG A 179 -21.69 1.95 2.53
N GLY A 180 -22.92 2.29 2.92
CA GLY A 180 -23.66 1.53 3.94
C GLY A 180 -23.20 1.70 5.41
N GLY A 181 -22.16 2.49 5.67
CA GLY A 181 -21.72 2.77 7.05
C GLY A 181 -22.70 3.66 7.82
N PRO A 182 -22.73 3.56 9.17
CA PRO A 182 -23.55 4.45 10.00
C PRO A 182 -23.22 5.92 9.73
N VAL A 183 -24.27 6.75 9.79
CA VAL A 183 -24.25 8.18 9.41
C VAL A 183 -23.53 9.03 10.43
#